data_AF-A0A1H2W7G7-F1
#
_entry.id   AF-A0A1H2W7G7-F1
#
_cell.length_a   1.000
_cell.length_b   1.000
_cell.length_c   1.000
_cell.angle_alpha   90.00
_cell.angle_beta   90.00
_cell.angle_gamma   90.00
#
_symmetry.space_group_name_H-M   'P 1'
#
loop_
_entity.id
_entity.type
_entity.pdbx_description
1 polymer ?
#
loop_
_entity_poly.entity_id
_entity_poly.type
_entity_poly.pdbx_seq_one_letter_code
_entity_poly.pdbx_strand_id
1 'polypeptide(L)' 'MFGKLPPAVVETLTEQFITVMTGKKVQLAEGSSASIVHMDRREIEYPLVQLDKDGQIIQLNEKSAIHHVV' A
#
# COMPACT_ATOMS: atom_id res chain seq x y z
N MET A 1 0.07 30.53 -7.11
CA MET A 1 -0.88 29.41 -6.88
C MET A 1 -0.18 28.13 -7.30
N PHE A 2 -0.01 27.15 -6.41
CA PHE A 2 0.44 25.82 -6.83
C PHE A 2 -0.63 25.28 -7.79
N GLY A 3 -0.29 25.19 -9.07
CA GLY A 3 -1.17 24.68 -10.11
C GLY A 3 -1.58 23.26 -9.74
N LYS A 4 -2.90 23.04 -9.57
CA LYS A 4 -3.43 21.70 -9.31
C LYS A 4 -3.00 20.80 -10.46
N LEU A 5 -2.44 19.64 -10.15
CA LEU A 5 -2.15 18.63 -11.16
C LEU A 5 -3.45 18.31 -11.90
N PRO A 6 -3.43 18.20 -13.25
CA PRO A 6 -4.58 17.75 -13.99
C PRO A 6 -5.05 16.38 -13.46
N PRO A 7 -6.37 16.11 -13.37
CA PRO A 7 -6.88 14.86 -12.84
C PRO A 7 -6.22 13.63 -13.47
N ALA A 8 -6.12 13.58 -14.80
CA ALA A 8 -5.49 12.47 -15.54
C ALA A 8 -4.04 12.18 -15.11
N VAL A 9 -3.28 13.22 -14.74
CA VAL A 9 -1.91 13.07 -14.24
C VAL A 9 -1.91 12.39 -12.87
N VAL A 10 -2.84 12.80 -12.00
CA VAL A 10 -3.02 12.15 -10.68
C VAL A 10 -3.41 10.69 -10.87
N GLU A 11 -4.34 10.37 -11.78
CA GLU A 11 -4.76 8.98 -12.03
C GLU A 11 -3.59 8.11 -12.47
N THR A 12 -2.79 8.60 -13.43
CA THR A 12 -1.63 7.86 -13.95
C THR A 12 -0.59 7.63 -12.87
N LEU A 13 -0.30 8.65 -12.05
CA LEU A 13 0.65 8.52 -10.94
C LEU A 13 0.15 7.54 -9.88
N THR A 14 -1.14 7.56 -9.56
CA THR A 14 -1.74 6.61 -8.62
C THR A 14 -1.68 5.18 -9.14
N GLU A 15 -1.99 4.95 -10.41
CA GLU A 15 -1.92 3.61 -11.03
C GLU A 15 -0.49 3.07 -11.06
N GLN A 16 0.48 3.92 -11.41
CA GLN A 16 1.90 3.55 -11.38
C GLN A 16 2.36 3.24 -9.95
N PHE A 17 1.95 4.03 -8.97
CA PHE A 17 2.25 3.77 -7.57
C PHE A 17 1.71 2.41 -7.13
N ILE A 18 0.42 2.12 -7.37
CA ILE A 18 -0.19 0.83 -7.03
C ILE A 18 0.57 -0.33 -7.70
N THR A 19 0.91 -0.17 -8.98
CA THR A 19 1.65 -1.18 -9.75
C THR A 19 3.03 -1.46 -9.15
N VAL A 20 3.77 -0.41 -8.76
CA VAL A 20 5.12 -0.53 -8.17
C VAL A 20 5.08 -1.14 -6.77
N MET A 21 4.05 -0.81 -6.00
CA MET A 21 3.91 -1.23 -4.60
C MET A 21 3.36 -2.66 -4.46
N THR A 22 2.52 -3.12 -5.38
CA THR A 22 1.99 -4.48 -5.33
C THR A 22 3.11 -5.51 -5.45
N GLY A 23 3.12 -6.48 -4.54
CA GLY A 23 4.17 -7.49 -4.40
C GLY A 23 5.40 -7.05 -3.59
N LYS A 24 5.47 -5.78 -3.16
CA LYS A 24 6.56 -5.31 -2.28
C LYS A 24 6.44 -5.90 -0.90
N LYS A 25 7.59 -6.22 -0.30
CA LYS A 25 7.70 -6.58 1.10
C LYS A 25 7.65 -5.32 1.96
N VAL A 26 6.95 -5.43 3.08
CA VAL A 26 6.78 -4.36 4.04
C VAL A 26 6.95 -4.91 5.46
N GLN A 27 7.42 -4.06 6.36
CA GLN A 27 7.34 -4.33 7.79
C GLN A 27 6.17 -3.54 8.38
N LEU A 28 5.28 -4.26 9.06
CA LEU A 28 4.13 -3.70 9.77
C LEU A 28 4.57 -3.07 11.09
N ALA A 29 3.75 -2.17 11.64
CA ALA A 29 4.03 -1.49 12.91
C ALA A 29 4.27 -2.45 14.09
N GLU A 30 3.61 -3.61 14.11
CA GLU A 30 3.88 -4.66 15.12
C GLU A 30 5.17 -5.46 14.90
N GLY A 31 5.96 -5.13 13.87
CA GLY A 31 7.24 -5.76 13.53
C GLY A 31 7.14 -6.97 12.60
N SER A 32 5.92 -7.41 12.25
CA SER A 32 5.71 -8.52 11.32
C SER A 32 6.07 -8.14 9.89
N SER A 33 6.64 -9.09 9.14
CA SER A 33 6.85 -8.93 7.69
C SER A 33 5.61 -9.39 6.91
N ALA A 34 5.29 -8.65 5.86
CA ALA A 34 4.19 -8.96 4.96
C ALA A 34 4.52 -8.53 3.53
N SER A 35 3.72 -8.97 2.57
CA SER A 35 3.80 -8.53 1.18
C SER A 35 2.48 -7.87 0.77
N ILE A 36 2.53 -6.73 0.09
CA ILE A 36 1.32 -6.08 -0.44
C ILE A 36 0.73 -6.95 -1.53
N VAL A 37 -0.52 -7.38 -1.39
CA VAL A 37 -1.20 -8.21 -2.40
C VAL A 37 -2.23 -7.43 -3.21
N HIS A 38 -2.77 -6.34 -2.64
CA HIS A 38 -3.70 -5.48 -3.34
C HIS A 38 -3.76 -4.09 -2.70
N MET A 39 -4.00 -3.07 -3.51
CA MET A 39 -4.25 -1.70 -3.06
C MET A 39 -5.46 -1.13 -3.79
N ASP A 40 -6.44 -0.63 -3.05
CA ASP A 40 -7.55 0.11 -3.64
C ASP A 40 -7.08 1.52 -4.00
N ARG A 41 -7.43 1.98 -5.21
CA ARG A 41 -7.14 3.33 -5.69
C ARG A 41 -7.79 4.43 -4.84
N ARG A 42 -8.91 4.14 -4.18
CA ARG A 42 -9.64 5.08 -3.32
C ARG A 42 -9.12 5.06 -1.88
N GLU A 43 -8.54 3.96 -1.44
CA GLU A 43 -8.09 3.71 -0.06
C GLU A 43 -6.65 3.18 -0.04
N ILE A 44 -5.75 3.92 -0.68
CA ILE A 44 -4.35 3.55 -0.91
C ILE A 44 -3.58 3.36 0.42
N GLU A 45 -4.02 4.05 1.47
CA GLU A 45 -3.43 4.05 2.82
C GLU A 45 -3.61 2.70 3.54
N TYR A 46 -4.60 1.90 3.13
CA TYR A 46 -5.01 0.68 3.82
C TYR A 46 -5.00 -0.54 2.87
N PRO A 47 -3.81 -0.92 2.38
CA PRO A 47 -3.70 -2.03 1.45
C PRO A 47 -4.04 -3.38 2.10
N LEU A 48 -4.34 -4.36 1.28
CA LEU A 48 -4.34 -5.76 1.67
C LEU A 48 -2.92 -6.28 1.62
N VAL A 49 -2.49 -6.94 2.69
CA VAL A 49 -1.17 -7.56 2.78
C VAL A 49 -1.31 -9.03 3.15
N GLN A 50 -0.37 -9.84 2.70
CA GLN A 50 -0.21 -11.23 3.10
C GLN A 50 0.94 -11.33 4.10
N LEU A 51 0.67 -11.82 5.30
CA LEU A 51 1.69 -12.00 6.34
C LEU A 51 2.67 -13.13 5.96
N ASP A 52 3.97 -12.90 6.11
CA ASP A 52 5.00 -13.89 5.77
C ASP A 52 4.96 -15.11 6.72
N LYS A 53 4.45 -14.95 7.95
CA LYS A 53 4.49 -15.96 9.02
C LYS A 53 3.54 -17.15 8.79
N ASP A 54 2.35 -16.89 8.26
CA ASP A 54 1.24 -17.84 8.17
C ASP A 54 0.45 -17.73 6.85
N GLY A 55 0.83 -16.79 5.98
CA GLY A 55 0.13 -16.54 4.72
C GLY A 55 -1.24 -15.90 4.88
N GLN A 56 -1.60 -15.42 6.08
CA GLN A 56 -2.88 -14.76 6.33
C GLN A 56 -2.96 -13.45 5.53
N ILE A 57 -4.08 -13.23 4.84
CA ILE A 57 -4.37 -11.96 4.18
C ILE A 57 -5.16 -11.09 5.15
N ILE A 58 -4.64 -9.89 5.42
CA ILE A 58 -5.29 -8.91 6.29
C ILE A 58 -5.39 -7.57 5.57
N GLN A 59 -6.46 -6.83 5.84
CA GLN A 59 -6.55 -5.43 5.45
C GLN A 59 -5.93 -4.57 6.54
N LEU A 60 -4.98 -3.72 6.14
CA LEU A 60 -4.39 -2.78 7.07
C LEU A 60 -5.42 -1.73 7.50
N ASN A 61 -5.16 -1.11 8.64
CA ASN A 61 -5.94 -0.04 9.21
C ASN A 61 -5.02 0.88 10.00
N GLU A 62 -5.57 1.90 10.66
CA GLU A 62 -4.82 2.88 11.45
C GLU A 62 -3.89 2.26 12.51
N LYS A 63 -4.22 1.09 13.06
CA LYS A 63 -3.43 0.40 14.11
C LYS A 63 -2.39 -0.58 13.56
N SER A 64 -2.50 -0.94 12.30
CA SER A 64 -1.69 -1.98 11.64
C SER A 64 -1.03 -1.40 10.38
N ALA A 65 -0.54 -0.17 10.46
CA ALA A 65 0.01 0.53 9.31
C ALA A 65 1.36 -0.05 8.85
N ILE A 66 1.72 0.25 7.60
CA ILE A 66 3.07 0.00 7.08
C ILE A 66 4.05 0.93 7.80
N HIS A 67 5.08 0.36 8.44
CA HIS A 67 6.13 1.14 9.08
C HIS A 67 7.24 1.50 8.08
N HIS A 68 7.70 0.54 7.28
CA HIS A 68 8.58 0.79 6.15
C HIS A 68 8.49 -0.30 5.08
N VAL A 69 8.93 0.05 3.87
CA VAL A 69 9.06 -0.86 2.72
C VAL A 69 10.47 -1.42 2.70
N VAL A 70 10.61 -2.72 2.43
CA VAL A 70 11.89 -3.45 2.39
C VAL A 70 12.42 -3.57 0.96
#